data_AF-A0AAV0MQ12-F1
#
_entry.id   AF-A0AAV0MQ12-F1
#
_cell.length_a   1.000
_cell.length_b   1.000
_cell.length_c   1.000
_cell.angle_alpha   90.00
_cell.angle_beta   90.00
_cell.angle_gamma   90.00
#
_symmetry.space_group_name_H-M   'P 1'
#
loop_
_entity.id
_entity.type
_entity.pdbx_description
1 polymer ?
#
loop_
_entity_poly.entity_id
_entity_poly.type
_entity_poly.pdbx_seq_one_letter_code
_entity_poly.pdbx_strand_id
1 'polypeptide(L)'
;MSELIEGLPDAVAIRCIARVPFYLFPKLELVSRSWRAAIRSTELYKARQEVGSTEELLCVCAFEPENSWQLYDPLRELWITIPVLPSKIKNLAHFGAVSVSGKLFVLGGSSDAVDPLTGDQDGSFATSEVWSYDPVIRRWARRSSMLRGLSTVQVLDSVAASGWKVEDYGWLQGPMAVVQDALYVMSHGLIFKQEGKAKKVVVSASEFRKRIGLALTKLGDDIYVIGGVIGPDGWNREIQPLSDVDVLTVLGERPAWHRAAPMTRCRGTILGCTQLRI
;
A
#
# COMPACT_ATOMS: atom_id res chain seq x y z
N MET A 1 5.36 -34.97 18.83
CA MET A 1 4.82 -33.71 18.30
C MET A 1 4.64 -32.78 19.49
N SER A 2 5.22 -31.59 19.46
CA SER A 2 5.04 -30.61 20.54
C SER A 2 3.73 -29.86 20.31
N GLU A 3 2.78 -29.98 21.24
CA GLU A 3 1.53 -29.23 21.22
C GLU A 3 1.80 -27.72 21.18
N LEU A 4 0.93 -26.95 20.50
CA LEU A 4 1.07 -25.51 20.44
C LEU A 4 0.80 -24.86 21.80
N ILE A 5 -0.33 -25.19 22.41
CA ILE A 5 -0.71 -24.72 23.74
C ILE A 5 -1.00 -25.96 24.56
N GLU A 6 -0.26 -26.13 25.67
CA GLU A 6 -0.42 -27.28 26.56
C GLU A 6 -1.88 -27.42 27.01
N GLY A 7 -2.44 -28.62 26.83
CA GLY A 7 -3.83 -28.92 27.20
C GLY A 7 -4.88 -28.46 26.19
N LEU A 8 -4.50 -27.94 25.01
CA LEU A 8 -5.41 -27.63 23.91
C LEU A 8 -5.06 -28.42 22.64
N PRO A 9 -6.07 -28.95 21.92
CA PRO A 9 -5.85 -29.47 20.58
C PRO A 9 -5.31 -28.37 19.65
N ASP A 10 -4.33 -28.70 18.79
CA ASP A 10 -3.68 -27.73 17.91
C ASP A 10 -4.67 -26.94 17.03
N ALA A 11 -5.76 -27.57 16.58
CA ALA A 11 -6.80 -26.88 15.81
C ALA A 11 -7.47 -25.74 16.61
N VAL A 12 -7.67 -25.92 17.92
CA VAL A 12 -8.21 -24.89 18.81
C VAL A 12 -7.14 -23.81 19.06
N ALA A 13 -5.90 -24.23 19.30
CA ALA A 13 -4.78 -23.31 19.49
C ALA A 13 -4.60 -22.38 18.28
N ILE A 14 -4.68 -22.91 17.05
CA ILE A 14 -4.63 -22.12 15.81
C ILE A 14 -5.75 -21.09 15.75
N ARG A 15 -7.00 -21.46 16.11
CA ARG A 15 -8.12 -20.49 16.14
C ARG A 15 -7.93 -19.41 17.20
N CYS A 16 -7.29 -19.71 18.33
CA CYS A 16 -6.92 -18.71 19.33
C CYS A 16 -5.85 -17.76 18.78
N ILE A 17 -4.77 -18.30 18.20
CA ILE A 17 -3.68 -17.51 17.59
C ILE A 17 -4.20 -16.66 16.43
N ALA A 18 -5.17 -17.15 15.65
CA ALA A 18 -5.77 -16.42 14.52
C ALA A 18 -6.33 -15.05 14.92
N ARG A 19 -6.85 -14.92 16.15
CA ARG A 19 -7.39 -13.66 16.68
C ARG A 19 -6.33 -12.67 17.12
N VAL A 20 -5.07 -13.09 17.22
CA VAL A 20 -3.99 -12.19 17.61
C VAL A 20 -3.72 -11.23 16.44
N PRO A 21 -3.53 -9.93 16.72
CA PRO A 21 -3.15 -8.95 15.70
C PRO A 21 -1.85 -9.28 14.98
N PHE A 22 -1.78 -9.00 13.68
CA PHE A 22 -0.66 -9.30 12.81
C PHE A 22 0.67 -8.68 13.32
N TYR A 23 0.64 -7.45 13.86
CA TYR A 23 1.85 -6.79 14.35
C TYR A 23 2.54 -7.53 15.51
N LEU A 24 1.84 -8.44 16.20
CA LEU A 24 2.40 -9.27 17.28
C LEU A 24 2.98 -10.59 16.80
N PHE A 25 2.72 -11.00 15.55
CA PHE A 25 3.21 -12.28 15.00
C PHE A 25 4.73 -12.44 15.11
N PRO A 26 5.56 -11.41 14.86
CA PRO A 26 7.00 -11.49 15.11
C PRO A 26 7.37 -11.94 16.52
N LYS A 27 6.61 -11.53 17.54
CA LYS A 27 6.85 -11.91 18.94
C LYS A 27 6.39 -13.35 19.19
N LEU A 28 5.25 -13.74 18.63
CA LEU A 28 4.72 -15.10 18.75
C LEU A 28 5.66 -16.15 18.12
N GLU A 29 6.36 -15.81 17.03
CA GLU A 29 7.35 -16.70 16.40
C GLU A 29 8.57 -17.01 17.28
N LEU A 30 8.76 -16.26 18.37
CA LEU A 30 9.87 -16.45 19.31
C LEU A 30 9.53 -17.41 20.46
N VAL A 31 8.25 -17.76 20.64
CA VAL A 31 7.80 -18.64 21.73
C VAL A 31 8.40 -20.04 21.58
N SER A 32 8.26 -20.67 20.40
CA SER A 32 8.82 -21.99 20.13
C SER A 32 8.96 -22.26 18.62
N ARG A 33 9.60 -23.38 18.25
CA ARG A 33 9.66 -23.82 16.84
C ARG A 33 8.28 -24.21 16.29
N SER A 34 7.41 -24.80 17.12
CA SER A 34 6.04 -25.16 16.71
C SER A 34 5.19 -23.92 16.48
N TRP A 35 5.26 -22.92 17.37
CA TRP A 35 4.59 -21.63 17.18
C TRP A 35 5.06 -20.94 15.91
N ARG A 36 6.37 -20.90 15.67
CA ARG A 36 6.92 -20.32 14.43
C ARG A 36 6.40 -21.03 13.18
N ALA A 37 6.32 -22.35 13.19
CA ALA A 37 5.77 -23.13 12.08
C ALA A 37 4.28 -22.83 11.88
N ALA A 38 3.50 -22.79 12.97
CA ALA A 38 2.07 -22.47 12.95
C ALA A 38 1.80 -21.05 12.43
N ILE A 39 2.56 -20.06 12.86
CA ILE A 39 2.40 -18.66 12.41
C ILE A 39 2.68 -18.53 10.92
N ARG A 40 3.64 -19.31 10.40
CA ARG A 40 4.02 -19.31 8.99
C ARG A 40 3.17 -20.22 8.11
N SER A 41 2.16 -20.85 8.69
CA SER A 41 1.33 -21.86 8.03
C SER A 41 0.19 -21.24 7.23
N THR A 42 -0.26 -21.93 6.19
CA THR A 42 -1.45 -21.50 5.45
C THR A 42 -2.73 -21.75 6.24
N GLU A 43 -2.68 -22.66 7.20
CA GLU A 43 -3.72 -23.06 8.12
C GLU A 43 -4.11 -21.89 9.01
N LEU A 44 -3.14 -21.13 9.53
CA LEU A 44 -3.42 -19.92 10.30
C LEU A 44 -4.10 -18.85 9.44
N TYR A 45 -3.63 -18.63 8.21
CA TYR A 45 -4.24 -17.66 7.30
C TYR A 45 -5.71 -18.00 7.00
N LYS A 46 -6.00 -19.28 6.71
CA LYS A 46 -7.39 -19.76 6.54
C LYS A 46 -8.21 -19.57 7.82
N ALA A 47 -7.65 -19.94 8.97
CA ALA A 47 -8.34 -19.77 10.25
C ALA A 47 -8.70 -18.31 10.54
N ARG A 48 -7.83 -17.35 10.17
CA ARG A 48 -8.11 -15.91 10.28
C ARG A 48 -9.29 -15.47 9.41
N GLN A 49 -9.36 -15.96 8.18
CA GLN A 49 -10.50 -15.71 7.29
C GLN A 49 -11.80 -16.27 7.89
N GLU A 50 -11.77 -17.50 8.40
CA GLU A 50 -12.95 -18.16 8.98
C GLU A 50 -13.48 -17.48 10.25
N VAL A 51 -12.59 -16.94 11.08
CA VAL A 51 -13.00 -16.27 12.34
C VAL A 51 -13.23 -14.76 12.15
N GLY A 52 -13.08 -14.24 10.93
CA GLY A 52 -13.29 -12.83 10.62
C GLY A 52 -12.25 -11.90 11.24
N SER A 53 -11.04 -12.39 11.51
CA SER A 53 -9.95 -11.62 12.13
C SER A 53 -8.91 -11.13 11.13
N THR A 54 -9.25 -11.07 9.85
CA THR A 54 -8.39 -10.50 8.83
C THR A 54 -8.27 -8.99 9.00
N GLU A 55 -7.09 -8.46 8.77
CA GLU A 55 -6.75 -7.05 8.91
C GLU A 55 -6.55 -6.44 7.52
N GLU A 56 -7.02 -5.21 7.33
CA GLU A 56 -6.81 -4.43 6.12
C GLU A 56 -5.75 -3.37 6.40
N LEU A 57 -4.62 -3.47 5.70
CA LEU A 57 -3.46 -2.63 5.86
C LEU A 57 -3.20 -1.84 4.57
N LEU A 58 -2.55 -0.68 4.68
CA LEU A 58 -2.01 0.04 3.52
C LEU A 58 -0.53 -0.27 3.36
N CYS A 59 -0.15 -0.79 2.20
CA CYS A 59 1.24 -0.87 1.78
C CYS A 59 1.63 0.43 1.10
N VAL A 60 2.67 1.10 1.58
CA VAL A 60 3.18 2.36 1.02
C VAL A 60 4.66 2.24 0.76
N CYS A 61 5.10 2.62 -0.44
CA CYS A 61 6.49 2.79 -0.81
C CYS A 61 6.75 4.27 -1.08
N ALA A 62 7.72 4.86 -0.40
CA ALA A 62 8.15 6.22 -0.67
C ALA A 62 9.63 6.28 -1.08
N PHE A 63 9.99 7.33 -1.81
CA PHE A 63 11.31 7.51 -2.42
C PHE A 63 12.45 7.50 -1.39
N GLU A 64 12.33 8.27 -0.29
CA GLU A 64 13.37 8.33 0.73
C GLU A 64 13.12 7.33 1.88
N PRO A 65 14.18 6.73 2.47
CA PRO A 65 15.59 6.88 2.09
C PRO A 65 16.02 6.01 0.88
N GLU A 66 15.33 4.90 0.60
CA GLU A 66 15.74 3.90 -0.41
C GLU A 66 14.53 3.07 -0.89
N ASN A 67 13.51 3.68 -1.48
CA ASN A 67 12.27 2.97 -1.88
C ASN A 67 11.71 2.08 -0.76
N SER A 68 11.61 2.67 0.43
CA SER A 68 11.28 1.92 1.65
C SER A 68 9.79 1.64 1.71
N TRP A 69 9.45 0.37 1.91
CA TRP A 69 8.08 -0.08 2.09
C TRP A 69 7.69 -0.11 3.57
N GLN A 70 6.50 0.42 3.86
CA GLN A 70 5.87 0.32 5.17
C GLN A 70 4.42 -0.15 5.04
N LEU A 71 3.94 -0.88 6.05
CA LEU A 71 2.55 -1.26 6.23
C LEU A 71 1.93 -0.35 7.29
N TYR A 72 0.79 0.24 7.00
CA TYR A 72 0.02 1.02 7.96
C TYR A 72 -1.21 0.25 8.42
N ASP A 73 -1.38 0.18 9.74
CA ASP A 73 -2.55 -0.36 10.40
C ASP A 73 -3.37 0.81 10.97
N PRO A 74 -4.54 1.12 10.39
CA PRO A 74 -5.37 2.25 10.83
C PRO A 74 -6.01 2.03 12.20
N LEU A 75 -6.25 0.77 12.60
CA LEU A 75 -6.93 0.46 13.86
C LEU A 75 -6.03 0.71 15.07
N ARG A 76 -4.71 0.69 14.85
CA ARG A 76 -3.70 0.85 15.89
C ARG A 76 -2.79 2.05 15.67
N GLU A 77 -3.05 2.80 14.61
CA GLU A 77 -2.24 3.92 14.15
C GLU A 77 -0.74 3.64 14.14
N LEU A 78 -0.36 2.46 13.63
CA LEU A 78 1.03 1.99 13.65
C LEU A 78 1.57 1.72 12.25
N TRP A 79 2.87 1.95 12.10
CA TRP A 79 3.61 1.66 10.88
C TRP A 79 4.61 0.53 11.11
N ILE A 80 4.57 -0.48 10.26
CA ILE A 80 5.50 -1.61 10.25
C ILE A 80 6.40 -1.47 9.03
N THR A 81 7.69 -1.32 9.25
CA THR A 81 8.64 -1.34 8.13
C THR A 81 8.91 -2.77 7.69
N ILE A 82 8.81 -3.04 6.39
CA ILE A 82 9.16 -4.35 5.83
C ILE A 82 10.58 -4.32 5.24
N PRO A 83 11.23 -5.48 5.02
CA PRO A 83 12.55 -5.53 4.41
C PRO A 83 12.59 -4.77 3.08
N VAL A 84 13.72 -4.14 2.78
CA VAL A 84 13.95 -3.46 1.50
C VAL A 84 13.83 -4.47 0.35
N LEU A 85 13.24 -4.04 -0.75
CA LEU A 85 13.13 -4.85 -1.96
C LEU A 85 14.54 -5.23 -2.44
N PRO A 86 14.89 -6.52 -2.54
CA PRO A 86 16.24 -6.95 -2.92
C PRO A 86 16.44 -6.92 -4.45
N SER A 87 16.10 -5.80 -5.09
CA SER A 87 16.41 -5.55 -6.50
C SER A 87 17.82 -4.97 -6.63
N LYS A 88 18.48 -5.27 -7.75
CA LYS A 88 19.74 -4.61 -8.13
C LYS A 88 19.50 -3.18 -8.61
N ILE A 89 18.26 -2.86 -8.97
CA ILE A 89 17.86 -1.55 -9.49
C ILE A 89 17.63 -0.62 -8.30
N LYS A 90 18.49 0.38 -8.17
CA LYS A 90 18.31 1.46 -7.19
C LYS A 90 17.24 2.43 -7.68
N ASN A 91 16.51 3.05 -6.74
CA ASN A 91 15.49 4.08 -7.01
C ASN A 91 14.45 3.66 -8.06
N LEU A 92 14.04 2.39 -8.04
CA LEU A 92 12.96 1.87 -8.88
C LEU A 92 11.69 2.72 -8.74
N ALA A 93 11.24 3.31 -9.84
CA ALA A 93 10.01 4.09 -9.93
C ALA A 93 9.09 3.49 -10.99
N HIS A 94 7.90 4.08 -11.17
CA HIS A 94 6.95 3.72 -12.23
C HIS A 94 6.56 2.22 -12.27
N PHE A 95 6.69 1.52 -11.14
CA PHE A 95 6.34 0.12 -11.00
C PHE A 95 4.86 -0.04 -10.67
N GLY A 96 4.29 -1.19 -11.04
CA GLY A 96 2.97 -1.58 -10.56
C GLY A 96 3.05 -2.15 -9.15
N ALA A 97 2.16 -1.74 -8.26
CA ALA A 97 2.03 -2.28 -6.91
C ALA A 97 0.61 -2.79 -6.68
N VAL A 98 0.47 -4.07 -6.30
CA VAL A 98 -0.84 -4.67 -6.01
C VAL A 98 -0.73 -5.71 -4.91
N SER A 99 -1.84 -5.99 -4.22
CA SER A 99 -1.94 -7.15 -3.34
C SER A 99 -2.86 -8.22 -3.90
N VAL A 100 -2.42 -9.47 -3.83
CA VAL A 100 -3.22 -10.65 -4.20
C VAL A 100 -2.92 -11.77 -3.20
N SER A 101 -3.97 -12.44 -2.71
CA SER A 101 -3.87 -13.59 -1.80
C SER A 101 -2.95 -13.35 -0.58
N GLY A 102 -3.11 -12.19 0.07
CA GLY A 102 -2.35 -11.81 1.26
C GLY A 102 -0.87 -11.51 1.02
N LYS A 103 -0.46 -11.26 -0.22
CA LYS A 103 0.92 -10.90 -0.58
C LYS A 103 0.94 -9.58 -1.33
N LEU A 104 2.01 -8.83 -1.18
CA LEU A 104 2.29 -7.63 -1.97
C LEU A 104 3.11 -8.03 -3.20
N PHE A 105 2.79 -7.48 -4.37
CA PHE A 105 3.53 -7.65 -5.62
C PHE A 105 4.02 -6.30 -6.12
N VAL A 106 5.28 -6.29 -6.59
CA VAL A 106 5.94 -5.18 -7.28
C VAL A 106 6.28 -5.66 -8.68
N LEU A 107 5.78 -4.96 -9.70
CA LEU A 107 5.72 -5.41 -11.09
C LEU A 107 6.40 -4.38 -12.00
N GLY A 108 7.57 -4.74 -12.53
CA GLY A 108 8.37 -3.93 -13.43
C GLY A 108 8.78 -2.59 -12.85
N GLY A 109 8.64 -1.55 -13.65
CA GLY A 109 9.09 -0.19 -13.35
C GLY A 109 10.29 0.22 -14.20
N SER A 110 10.83 1.39 -13.89
CA SER A 110 12.05 1.90 -14.48
C SER A 110 12.90 2.53 -13.38
N SER A 111 14.18 2.73 -13.69
CA SER A 111 15.00 3.63 -12.90
C SER A 111 15.45 4.76 -13.80
N ASP A 112 15.17 5.98 -13.37
CA ASP A 112 15.68 7.20 -13.99
C ASP A 112 16.81 7.78 -13.11
N ALA A 113 17.45 6.92 -12.29
CA ALA A 113 18.43 7.35 -11.32
C ALA A 113 19.67 7.91 -12.01
N VAL A 114 19.82 9.22 -11.89
CA VAL A 114 21.12 9.87 -11.95
C VAL A 114 21.82 9.57 -10.63
N ASP A 115 23.03 9.02 -10.68
CA ASP A 115 23.84 8.88 -9.46
C ASP A 115 24.07 10.29 -8.87
N PRO A 116 23.61 10.58 -7.64
CA PRO A 116 23.70 11.92 -7.07
C PRO A 116 25.15 12.34 -6.72
N LEU A 117 26.10 11.40 -6.71
CA LEU A 117 27.52 11.66 -6.47
C LEU A 117 28.31 11.82 -7.78
N THR A 118 27.96 11.08 -8.84
CA THR A 118 28.71 11.11 -10.11
C THR A 118 28.03 11.91 -11.22
N GLY A 119 26.72 12.12 -11.13
CA GLY A 119 25.93 12.76 -12.18
C GLY A 119 25.70 11.85 -13.40
N ASP A 120 26.13 10.58 -13.34
CA ASP A 120 25.98 9.65 -14.46
C ASP A 120 24.53 9.20 -14.60
N GLN A 121 24.04 9.26 -15.85
CA GLN A 121 22.82 8.59 -16.26
C GLN A 121 23.19 7.15 -16.62
N ASP A 122 23.05 6.23 -15.68
CA ASP A 122 22.81 4.84 -16.08
C ASP A 122 21.46 4.87 -16.79
N GLY A 123 21.45 4.75 -18.12
CA GLY A 123 20.29 5.05 -18.98
C GLY A 123 18.95 4.52 -18.45
N SER A 124 17.84 5.18 -18.78
CA SER A 124 16.51 4.72 -18.35
C SER A 124 16.25 3.30 -18.83
N PHE A 125 16.33 2.33 -17.91
CA PHE A 125 16.08 0.92 -18.20
C PHE A 125 14.77 0.51 -17.54
N ALA A 126 13.80 0.17 -18.39
CA ALA A 126 12.59 -0.51 -17.97
C ALA A 126 12.93 -1.94 -17.52
N THR A 127 12.34 -2.39 -16.43
CA THR A 127 12.49 -3.76 -15.92
C THR A 127 11.21 -4.55 -16.08
N SER A 128 11.36 -5.84 -16.37
CA SER A 128 10.27 -6.81 -16.34
C SER A 128 10.25 -7.65 -15.06
N GLU A 129 11.09 -7.31 -14.07
CA GLU A 129 11.15 -8.04 -12.81
C GLU A 129 9.83 -8.02 -12.07
N VAL A 130 9.49 -9.17 -11.48
CA VAL A 130 8.35 -9.29 -10.58
C VAL A 130 8.84 -9.79 -9.23
N TRP A 131 8.43 -9.09 -8.18
CA TRP A 131 8.74 -9.44 -6.81
C TRP A 131 7.45 -9.60 -6.01
N SER A 132 7.41 -10.59 -5.13
CA SER A 132 6.33 -10.74 -4.16
C SER A 132 6.90 -10.68 -2.75
N TYR A 133 6.29 -9.87 -1.87
CA TYR A 133 6.53 -9.91 -0.44
C TYR A 133 5.44 -10.74 0.23
N ASP A 134 5.87 -11.72 1.01
CA ASP A 134 5.01 -12.52 1.86
C ASP A 134 5.09 -11.97 3.29
N PRO A 135 4.05 -11.29 3.80
CA PRO A 135 4.02 -10.69 5.14
C PRO A 135 4.05 -11.74 6.26
N VAL A 136 3.59 -12.96 5.99
CA VAL A 136 3.55 -14.04 6.98
C VAL A 136 4.96 -14.56 7.27
N ILE A 137 5.73 -14.86 6.23
CA ILE A 137 7.14 -15.30 6.39
C ILE A 137 8.16 -14.14 6.38
N ARG A 138 7.68 -12.91 6.15
CA ARG A 138 8.43 -11.65 6.11
C ARG A 138 9.59 -11.67 5.10
N ARG A 139 9.34 -12.20 3.91
CA ARG A 139 10.37 -12.36 2.87
C ARG A 139 9.89 -11.94 1.50
N TRP A 140 10.80 -11.28 0.78
CA TRP A 140 10.70 -11.10 -0.66
C TRP A 140 11.09 -12.37 -1.40
N ALA A 141 10.43 -12.62 -2.53
CA ALA A 141 10.76 -13.66 -3.47
C ALA A 141 10.58 -13.13 -4.90
N ARG A 142 11.54 -13.45 -5.77
CA ARG A 142 11.41 -13.18 -7.21
C ARG A 142 10.36 -14.10 -7.82
N ARG A 143 9.57 -13.57 -8.75
CA ARG A 143 8.56 -14.30 -9.52
C ARG A 143 8.89 -14.25 -11.00
N SER A 144 8.08 -14.93 -11.80
CA SER A 144 8.21 -14.93 -13.26
C SER A 144 8.16 -13.52 -13.80
N SER A 145 9.14 -13.17 -14.63
CA SER A 145 9.22 -11.85 -15.26
C SER A 145 8.05 -11.61 -16.20
N MET A 146 7.69 -10.34 -16.38
CA MET A 146 6.72 -9.91 -17.37
C MET A 146 7.29 -9.98 -18.78
N LEU A 147 6.41 -10.03 -19.78
CA LEU A 147 6.81 -10.04 -21.19
C LEU A 147 7.25 -8.64 -21.68
N ARG A 148 6.77 -7.54 -21.08
CA ARG A 148 7.15 -6.14 -21.39
C ARG A 148 7.12 -5.27 -20.13
N GLY A 149 7.94 -4.20 -20.10
CA GLY A 149 8.42 -3.51 -18.88
C GLY A 149 7.79 -2.17 -18.49
N LEU A 150 6.52 -1.90 -18.78
CA LEU A 150 5.80 -0.77 -18.19
C LEU A 150 4.44 -1.29 -17.71
N SER A 151 4.10 -1.03 -16.44
CA SER A 151 3.00 -1.73 -15.79
C SER A 151 2.00 -0.78 -15.13
N THR A 152 0.86 -0.60 -15.79
CA THR A 152 -0.40 -0.37 -15.09
C THR A 152 -0.94 -1.72 -14.64
N VAL A 153 -1.23 -1.88 -13.35
CA VAL A 153 -1.68 -3.16 -12.80
C VAL A 153 -3.03 -2.95 -12.12
N GLN A 154 -3.96 -3.86 -12.39
CA GLN A 154 -5.25 -3.94 -11.72
C GLN A 154 -5.52 -5.39 -11.35
N VAL A 155 -6.20 -5.60 -10.23
CA VAL A 155 -6.60 -6.93 -9.75
C VAL A 155 -8.09 -7.09 -9.99
N LEU A 156 -8.47 -8.17 -10.67
CA LEU A 156 -9.87 -8.58 -10.77
C LEU A 156 -10.16 -9.59 -9.66
N ASP A 157 -10.76 -9.13 -8.57
CA ASP A 157 -11.19 -9.97 -7.45
C ASP A 157 -12.69 -10.26 -7.58
N SER A 158 -13.07 -11.07 -8.57
CA SER A 158 -14.46 -11.50 -8.73
C SER A 158 -14.58 -12.83 -9.44
N VAL A 159 -15.27 -13.77 -8.79
CA VAL A 159 -15.74 -15.03 -9.37
C VAL A 159 -17.00 -14.81 -10.23
N ALA A 160 -17.68 -13.67 -10.06
CA ALA A 160 -18.96 -13.36 -10.71
C ALA A 160 -18.83 -12.52 -12.00
N ALA A 161 -17.72 -11.82 -12.20
CA ALA A 161 -17.53 -10.96 -13.37
C ALA A 161 -16.97 -11.78 -14.54
N SER A 162 -17.77 -11.94 -15.61
CA SER A 162 -17.39 -12.67 -16.83
C SER A 162 -16.46 -11.88 -17.77
N GLY A 163 -15.94 -10.73 -17.35
CA GLY A 163 -15.03 -9.91 -18.15
C GLY A 163 -14.92 -8.46 -17.68
N TRP A 164 -14.12 -7.69 -18.40
CA TRP A 164 -13.97 -6.25 -18.22
C TRP A 164 -14.93 -5.49 -19.13
N LYS A 165 -15.61 -4.48 -18.60
CA LYS A 165 -16.27 -3.45 -19.41
C LYS A 165 -15.39 -2.20 -19.35
N VAL A 166 -14.93 -1.73 -20.50
CA VAL A 166 -14.19 -0.47 -20.61
C VAL A 166 -15.18 0.61 -21.02
N GLU A 167 -15.28 1.65 -20.22
CA GLU A 167 -16.09 2.84 -20.51
C GLU A 167 -15.19 4.07 -20.45
N ASP A 168 -15.32 4.94 -21.44
CA ASP A 168 -14.56 6.19 -21.51
C ASP A 168 -15.41 7.33 -20.94
N TYR A 169 -14.85 8.02 -19.95
CA TYR A 169 -15.43 9.21 -19.34
C TYR A 169 -14.38 10.32 -19.36
N GLY A 170 -14.78 11.52 -19.81
CA GLY A 170 -13.95 12.74 -19.73
C GLY A 170 -13.85 13.30 -18.31
N TRP A 171 -13.48 12.48 -17.34
CA TRP A 171 -13.37 12.85 -15.93
C TRP A 171 -12.18 13.77 -15.66
N LEU A 172 -12.23 14.42 -14.50
CA LEU A 172 -11.14 15.25 -14.02
C LEU A 172 -9.85 14.43 -13.90
N GLN A 173 -8.75 15.05 -14.32
CA GLN A 173 -7.41 14.51 -14.11
C GLN A 173 -6.96 14.82 -12.68
N GLY A 174 -6.26 13.87 -12.07
CA GLY A 174 -5.69 14.00 -10.73
C GLY A 174 -5.56 12.66 -10.01
N PRO A 175 -5.08 12.66 -8.76
CA PRO A 175 -5.12 11.48 -7.90
C PRO A 175 -6.57 11.02 -7.64
N MET A 176 -6.79 9.70 -7.66
CA MET A 176 -8.12 9.10 -7.63
C MET A 176 -8.20 7.88 -6.71
N ALA A 177 -9.34 7.72 -6.04
CA ALA A 177 -9.68 6.53 -5.27
C ALA A 177 -11.16 6.18 -5.48
N VAL A 178 -11.48 4.89 -5.41
CA VAL A 178 -12.86 4.39 -5.52
C VAL A 178 -13.33 3.94 -4.14
N VAL A 179 -14.40 4.54 -3.62
CA VAL A 179 -15.05 4.18 -2.35
C VAL A 179 -16.50 3.80 -2.61
N GLN A 180 -16.91 2.58 -2.22
CA GLN A 180 -18.24 2.02 -2.46
C GLN A 180 -18.75 2.27 -3.89
N ASP A 181 -17.94 1.88 -4.88
CA ASP A 181 -18.19 2.07 -6.33
C ASP A 181 -18.30 3.53 -6.82
N ALA A 182 -18.10 4.50 -5.94
CA ALA A 182 -18.01 5.91 -6.31
C ALA A 182 -16.55 6.33 -6.48
N LEU A 183 -16.24 6.98 -7.61
CA LEU A 183 -14.91 7.53 -7.87
C LEU A 183 -14.78 8.91 -7.23
N TYR A 184 -13.70 9.10 -6.48
CA TYR A 184 -13.30 10.38 -5.91
C TYR A 184 -12.02 10.86 -6.57
N VAL A 185 -12.01 12.12 -6.98
CA VAL A 185 -10.88 12.75 -7.67
C VAL A 185 -10.46 14.00 -6.92
N MET A 186 -9.17 14.12 -6.61
CA MET A 186 -8.60 15.37 -6.10
C MET A 186 -8.16 16.24 -7.28
N SER A 187 -8.71 17.45 -7.39
CA SER A 187 -8.36 18.39 -8.47
C SER A 187 -8.57 19.83 -8.03
N HIS A 188 -7.65 20.72 -8.40
CA HIS A 188 -7.69 22.15 -8.08
C HIS A 188 -7.92 22.50 -6.59
N GLY A 189 -7.47 21.65 -5.67
CA GLY A 189 -7.64 21.84 -4.22
C GLY A 189 -9.05 21.54 -3.73
N LEU A 190 -9.79 20.68 -4.43
CA LEU A 190 -11.10 20.16 -4.03
C LEU A 190 -11.12 18.63 -4.23
N ILE A 191 -11.93 17.94 -3.43
CA ILE A 191 -12.32 16.55 -3.70
C ILE A 191 -13.67 16.56 -4.41
N PHE A 192 -13.73 15.89 -5.56
CA PHE A 192 -14.96 15.66 -6.31
C PHE A 192 -15.36 14.20 -6.23
N LYS A 193 -16.65 13.93 -6.01
CA LYS A 193 -17.26 12.63 -6.26
C LYS A 193 -17.83 12.63 -7.67
N GLN A 194 -17.47 11.64 -8.47
CA GLN A 194 -18.00 11.45 -9.82
C GLN A 194 -19.28 10.62 -9.78
N GLU A 195 -20.29 11.06 -10.54
CA GLU A 195 -21.59 10.40 -10.66
C GLU A 195 -21.96 10.34 -12.16
N GLY A 196 -21.39 9.35 -12.86
CA GLY A 196 -21.49 9.25 -14.31
C GLY A 196 -20.81 10.43 -15.01
N LYS A 197 -21.59 11.28 -15.69
CA LYS A 197 -21.07 12.51 -16.34
C LYS A 197 -21.10 13.74 -15.43
N ALA A 198 -21.80 13.66 -14.30
CA ALA A 198 -21.88 14.75 -13.33
C ALA A 198 -20.78 14.61 -12.26
N LYS A 199 -20.47 15.72 -11.59
CA LYS A 199 -19.53 15.75 -10.46
C LYS A 199 -20.09 16.61 -9.35
N LYS A 200 -19.83 16.20 -8.10
CA LYS A 200 -20.21 16.94 -6.90
C LYS A 200 -18.99 17.24 -6.06
N VAL A 201 -18.87 18.48 -5.59
CA VAL A 201 -17.83 18.85 -4.62
C VAL A 201 -18.16 18.19 -3.28
N VAL A 202 -17.16 17.50 -2.71
CA VAL A 202 -17.27 16.79 -1.44
C VAL A 202 -16.71 17.65 -0.31
N VAL A 203 -15.47 18.09 -0.45
CA VAL A 203 -14.75 18.85 0.59
C VAL A 203 -13.62 19.67 -0.04
N SER A 204 -13.17 20.71 0.68
CA SER A 204 -11.92 21.41 0.37
C SER A 204 -10.72 20.49 0.52
N ALA A 205 -9.71 20.67 -0.32
CA ALA A 205 -8.41 19.99 -0.29
C ALA A 205 -7.29 21.01 -0.61
N SER A 206 -7.53 22.28 -0.26
CA SER A 206 -6.65 23.42 -0.55
C SER A 206 -5.26 23.29 0.06
N GLU A 207 -5.17 22.64 1.21
CA GLU A 207 -3.94 22.32 1.94
C GLU A 207 -2.98 21.43 1.13
N PHE A 208 -3.51 20.64 0.20
CA PHE A 208 -2.71 19.74 -0.65
C PHE A 208 -2.31 20.37 -1.99
N ARG A 209 -2.71 21.62 -2.28
CA ARG A 209 -2.48 22.26 -3.59
C ARG A 209 -1.00 22.33 -3.99
N LYS A 210 -0.10 22.45 -3.00
CA LYS A 210 1.35 22.53 -3.21
C LYS A 210 2.06 21.17 -3.09
N ARG A 211 1.33 20.11 -2.74
CA ARG A 211 1.87 18.77 -2.49
C ARG A 211 1.86 18.00 -3.81
N ILE A 212 3.03 17.60 -4.28
CA ILE A 212 3.20 16.79 -5.49
C ILE A 212 3.73 15.40 -5.13
N GLY A 213 3.50 14.42 -5.99
CA GLY A 213 3.96 13.05 -5.73
C GLY A 213 3.28 12.36 -4.54
N LEU A 214 2.13 12.85 -4.09
CA LEU A 214 1.31 12.20 -3.07
C LEU A 214 0.60 10.97 -3.63
N ALA A 215 0.23 10.04 -2.75
CA ALA A 215 -0.76 9.01 -3.09
C ALA A 215 -2.14 9.40 -2.57
N LEU A 216 -3.16 9.07 -3.36
CA LEU A 216 -4.56 9.10 -2.94
C LEU A 216 -5.13 7.69 -3.12
N THR A 217 -5.56 7.09 -2.02
CA THR A 217 -6.03 5.70 -2.00
C THR A 217 -7.20 5.53 -1.04
N LYS A 218 -7.85 4.37 -1.08
CA LYS A 218 -8.90 3.98 -0.12
C LYS A 218 -8.33 2.95 0.86
N LEU A 219 -8.82 3.01 2.10
CA LEU A 219 -8.80 1.88 3.04
C LEU A 219 -10.11 1.88 3.83
N GLY A 220 -10.76 0.72 3.96
CA GLY A 220 -12.07 0.62 4.61
C GLY A 220 -13.10 1.48 3.90
N ASP A 221 -13.59 2.53 4.55
CA ASP A 221 -14.60 3.45 4.04
C ASP A 221 -14.04 4.89 3.87
N ASP A 222 -12.74 5.06 4.10
CA ASP A 222 -12.06 6.36 4.11
C ASP A 222 -11.07 6.52 2.95
N ILE A 223 -10.78 7.77 2.62
CA ILE A 223 -9.77 8.15 1.62
C ILE A 223 -8.52 8.65 2.34
N TYR A 224 -7.36 8.15 1.93
CA TYR A 224 -6.07 8.49 2.48
C TYR A 224 -5.26 9.30 1.48
N VAL A 225 -4.69 10.40 1.95
CA VAL A 225 -3.69 11.23 1.25
C VAL A 225 -2.37 11.05 1.95
N ILE A 226 -1.37 10.51 1.25
CA ILE A 226 -0.14 10.02 1.88
C ILE A 226 1.08 10.68 1.24
N GLY A 227 1.97 11.20 2.09
CA GLY A 227 3.31 11.65 1.73
C GLY A 227 3.32 12.74 0.66
N GLY A 228 4.22 12.59 -0.31
CA GLY A 228 4.53 13.59 -1.31
C GLY A 228 5.62 14.57 -0.87
N VAL A 229 5.84 15.59 -1.69
CA VAL A 229 6.80 16.65 -1.41
C VAL A 229 6.13 18.01 -1.59
N ILE A 230 6.59 19.00 -0.83
CA ILE A 230 6.27 20.40 -1.09
C ILE A 230 7.39 20.98 -1.93
N GLY A 231 7.04 21.46 -3.13
CA GLY A 231 7.99 22.07 -4.05
C GLY A 231 8.52 23.41 -3.52
N PRO A 232 9.68 23.87 -4.04
CA PRO A 232 10.26 25.11 -3.59
C PRO A 232 9.41 26.31 -4.05
N ASP A 233 8.90 27.10 -3.10
CA ASP A 233 8.25 28.39 -3.36
C ASP A 233 9.30 29.48 -3.72
N GLY A 234 10.10 29.27 -4.78
CA GLY A 234 11.14 30.20 -5.27
C GLY A 234 12.48 29.55 -5.62
N TRP A 235 13.42 30.33 -6.15
CA TRP A 235 14.80 29.86 -6.42
C TRP A 235 15.52 29.50 -5.11
N ASN A 236 16.26 28.40 -5.09
CA ASN A 236 17.11 27.92 -3.99
C ASN A 236 16.43 27.48 -2.67
N ARG A 237 15.12 27.18 -2.66
CA ARG A 237 14.50 26.50 -1.50
C ARG A 237 14.64 24.98 -1.62
N GLU A 238 14.82 24.30 -0.48
CA GLU A 238 14.87 22.85 -0.44
C GLU A 238 13.47 22.25 -0.68
N ILE A 239 13.44 21.12 -1.41
CA ILE A 239 12.25 20.28 -1.52
C ILE A 239 11.99 19.69 -0.15
N GLN A 240 10.77 19.85 0.39
CA GLN A 240 10.41 19.29 1.68
C GLN A 240 9.72 17.93 1.49
N PRO A 241 10.37 16.80 1.79
CA PRO A 241 9.72 15.50 1.78
C PRO A 241 8.80 15.35 2.99
N LEU A 242 7.60 14.82 2.76
CA LEU A 242 6.57 14.68 3.78
C LEU A 242 6.38 13.22 4.17
N SER A 243 6.08 13.00 5.43
CA SER A 243 5.61 11.71 5.97
C SER A 243 4.15 11.75 6.42
N ASP A 244 3.48 12.88 6.25
CA ASP A 244 2.10 13.09 6.70
C ASP A 244 1.12 12.13 6.02
N VAL A 245 0.13 11.72 6.81
CA VAL A 245 -1.01 10.94 6.34
C VAL A 245 -2.28 11.66 6.79
N ASP A 246 -3.06 12.10 5.82
CA ASP A 246 -4.32 12.80 6.04
C ASP A 246 -5.46 11.89 5.57
N VAL A 247 -6.52 11.81 6.36
CA VAL A 247 -7.65 10.89 6.15
C VAL A 247 -8.93 11.70 6.00
N LEU A 248 -9.67 11.39 4.95
CA LEU A 248 -10.99 11.94 4.68
C LEU A 248 -12.04 10.85 4.89
N THR A 249 -12.86 11.04 5.91
CA THR A 249 -14.05 10.23 6.10
C THR A 249 -15.16 10.74 5.21
N VAL A 250 -15.53 9.94 4.21
CA VAL A 250 -16.53 10.32 3.19
C VAL A 250 -17.93 9.80 3.51
N LEU A 251 -18.03 8.76 4.34
CA LEU A 251 -19.29 8.11 4.71
C LEU A 251 -19.79 8.66 6.05
N GLY A 252 -20.42 9.82 5.96
CA GLY A 252 -21.03 10.52 7.09
C GLY A 252 -21.80 11.75 6.61
N GLU A 253 -22.55 12.40 7.52
CA GLU A 253 -23.30 13.61 7.16
C GLU A 253 -22.40 14.77 6.70
N ARG A 254 -21.16 14.82 7.21
CA ARG A 254 -20.19 15.86 6.91
C ARG A 254 -18.81 15.25 6.66
N PRO A 255 -18.33 15.24 5.41
CA PRO A 255 -16.97 14.84 5.10
C PRO A 255 -15.96 15.72 5.84
N ALA A 256 -15.01 15.09 6.53
CA ALA A 256 -14.05 15.79 7.36
C ALA A 256 -12.65 15.18 7.25
N TRP A 257 -11.66 16.07 7.26
CA TRP A 257 -10.25 15.71 7.33
C TRP A 257 -9.81 15.50 8.77
N HIS A 258 -8.99 14.49 8.98
CA HIS A 258 -8.24 14.30 10.20
C HIS A 258 -6.85 13.76 9.86
N ARG A 259 -5.91 13.89 10.79
CA ARG A 259 -4.55 13.37 10.64
C ARG A 259 -4.44 12.00 11.25
N ALA A 260 -3.78 11.11 10.54
CA ALA A 260 -3.34 9.81 11.03
C ALA A 260 -1.87 9.88 11.46
N ALA A 261 -1.39 8.82 12.12
CA ALA A 261 0.03 8.67 12.42
C ALA A 261 0.89 8.79 11.14
N PRO A 262 1.92 9.65 11.13
CA PRO A 262 2.78 9.83 9.96
C PRO A 262 3.66 8.60 9.73
N MET A 263 4.11 8.41 8.48
CA MET A 263 5.08 7.38 8.12
C MET A 263 6.34 7.50 9.00
N THR A 264 6.77 6.39 9.56
CA THR A 264 7.84 6.38 10.58
C THR A 264 9.24 6.27 10.01
N ARG A 265 9.39 5.80 8.77
CA ARG A 265 10.71 5.58 8.16
C ARG A 265 10.82 6.16 6.75
N CYS A 266 9.78 6.04 5.93
CA CYS A 266 9.80 6.54 4.57
C CYS A 266 9.09 7.90 4.46
N ARG A 267 9.48 8.70 3.46
CA ARG A 267 8.94 10.03 3.21
C ARG A 267 9.14 10.46 1.76
N GLY A 268 8.49 11.55 1.38
CA GLY A 268 8.61 12.14 0.05
C GLY A 268 7.63 11.52 -0.94
N THR A 269 7.98 11.54 -2.22
CA THR A 269 7.15 11.01 -3.31
C THR A 269 6.77 9.56 -3.06
N ILE A 270 5.48 9.26 -3.14
CA ILE A 270 4.96 7.89 -3.05
C ILE A 270 5.10 7.22 -4.42
N LEU A 271 5.81 6.10 -4.43
CA LEU A 271 6.13 5.33 -5.64
C LEU A 271 5.16 4.16 -5.85
N GLY A 272 4.54 3.68 -4.78
CA GLY A 272 3.57 2.60 -4.83
C GLY A 272 2.67 2.60 -3.61
N CYS A 273 1.38 2.36 -3.82
CA CYS A 273 0.40 2.25 -2.76
C CYS A 273 -0.65 1.21 -3.11
N THR A 274 -0.93 0.29 -2.20
CA THR A 274 -1.99 -0.73 -2.38
C THR A 274 -2.53 -1.16 -1.02
N GLN A 275 -3.79 -1.58 -1.00
CA GLN A 275 -4.36 -2.28 0.15
C GLN A 275 -3.82 -3.72 0.21
N LEU A 276 -3.58 -4.22 1.42
CA LEU A 276 -3.18 -5.60 1.72
C LEU A 276 -4.13 -6.16 2.78
N ARG A 277 -4.71 -7.33 2.51
CA ARG A 277 -5.60 -8.03 3.45
C ARG A 277 -4.93 -9.29 4.00
N ILE A 278 -4.81 -9.41 5.33
CA ILE A 278 -4.08 -10.49 6.02
C ILE A 278 -4.81 -11.15 7.20
#